data_AF-A0A2N6GP58-F1
#
_entry.id   AF-A0A2N6GP58-F1
#
_cell.length_a   1.000
_cell.length_b   1.000
_cell.length_c   1.000
_cell.angle_alpha   90.00
_cell.angle_beta   90.00
_cell.angle_gamma   90.00
#
_symmetry.space_group_name_H-M   'P 1'
#
loop_
_entity.id
_entity.type
_entity.pdbx_description
1 polymer ?
#
loop_
_entity_poly.entity_id
_entity_poly.type
_entity_poly.pdbx_seq_one_letter_code
_entity_poly.pdbx_strand_id
1 'polypeptide(L)'
;MDSRLHRWLVRSAVLLTLLWIGWTLYQLGLGNGTPEARSLAAASRYIEDGQYIEALQVYQGILENNPENSQALYGEALSLMQLGAAQRVTSTPPAAPDYLAESLSGFDLLIGQEQGNGIDDSNRSLLAVSYANRGIVNDWLGDHQSALADYRTAMRLEPEVAQGPGLLTRFLRNQAEAPPTIADRADYLTKQLALPASERLLQKPEIDSQQRSYRM
;
A
#
# COMPACT_ATOMS: atom_id res chain seq x y z
N MET A 1 15.20 -59.25 -21.32
CA MET A 1 14.07 -58.37 -20.97
C MET A 1 13.40 -57.95 -22.27
N ASP A 2 12.10 -58.15 -22.42
CA ASP A 2 11.40 -57.89 -23.70
C ASP A 2 11.47 -56.39 -24.06
N SER A 3 12.02 -56.08 -25.23
CA SER A 3 12.25 -54.69 -25.69
C SER A 3 10.94 -53.90 -25.85
N ARG A 4 9.82 -54.61 -26.02
CA ARG A 4 8.48 -54.02 -26.06
C ARG A 4 8.00 -53.65 -24.68
N LEU A 5 8.19 -54.54 -23.69
CA LEU A 5 7.84 -54.31 -22.29
C LEU A 5 8.64 -53.13 -21.71
N HIS A 6 9.94 -53.06 -21.98
CA HIS A 6 10.77 -51.95 -21.51
C HIS A 6 10.30 -50.58 -22.05
N ARG A 7 10.00 -50.49 -23.36
CA ARG A 7 9.48 -49.25 -23.97
C ARG A 7 8.12 -48.85 -23.41
N TRP A 8 7.26 -49.82 -23.09
CA TRP A 8 5.99 -49.57 -22.41
C TRP A 8 6.18 -49.01 -21.00
N LEU A 9 7.04 -49.62 -20.21
CA LEU A 9 7.34 -49.16 -18.84
C LEU A 9 7.91 -47.74 -18.82
N VAL A 10 8.85 -47.42 -19.72
CA VAL A 10 9.42 -46.07 -19.82
C VAL A 10 8.35 -45.04 -20.21
N ARG A 11 7.49 -45.36 -21.19
CA ARG A 11 6.40 -44.45 -21.58
C ARG A 11 5.40 -44.21 -20.45
N SER A 12 5.03 -45.26 -19.71
CA SER A 12 4.16 -45.14 -18.55
C SER A 12 4.78 -44.29 -17.45
N ALA A 13 6.08 -44.48 -17.15
CA ALA A 13 6.80 -43.67 -16.16
C ALA A 13 6.86 -42.18 -16.54
N VAL A 14 7.14 -41.87 -17.81
CA VAL A 14 7.13 -40.49 -18.32
C VAL A 14 5.73 -39.88 -18.19
N LEU A 15 4.69 -40.61 -18.57
CA LEU A 15 3.31 -40.12 -18.53
C LEU A 15 2.84 -39.85 -17.10
N LEU A 16 3.17 -40.74 -16.15
CA LEU A 16 2.91 -40.55 -14.73
C LEU A 16 3.67 -39.34 -14.16
N THR A 17 4.91 -39.14 -14.59
CA THR A 17 5.71 -37.99 -14.16
C THR A 17 5.12 -36.68 -14.68
N LEU A 18 4.68 -36.63 -15.94
CA LEU A 18 4.01 -35.46 -16.52
C LEU A 18 2.67 -35.18 -15.85
N LEU A 19 1.89 -36.21 -15.53
CA LEU A 19 0.64 -36.07 -14.77
C LEU A 19 0.91 -35.55 -13.36
N TRP A 20 1.94 -36.06 -12.69
CA TRP A 20 2.34 -35.58 -11.37
C TRP A 20 2.81 -34.12 -11.42
N ILE A 21 3.63 -33.73 -12.41
CA ILE A 21 4.02 -32.33 -12.62
C ILE A 21 2.79 -31.47 -12.89
N GLY A 22 1.89 -31.89 -13.77
CA GLY A 22 0.65 -31.14 -14.07
C GLY A 22 -0.24 -30.95 -12.84
N TRP A 23 -0.40 -32.01 -12.03
CA TRP A 23 -1.12 -31.97 -10.76
C TRP A 23 -0.43 -31.05 -9.74
N THR A 24 0.89 -31.11 -9.64
CA THR A 24 1.69 -30.24 -8.78
C THR A 24 1.58 -28.78 -9.20
N LEU A 25 1.69 -28.47 -10.50
CA LEU A 25 1.48 -27.12 -11.03
C LEU A 25 0.05 -26.60 -10.78
N TYR A 26 -0.95 -27.49 -10.83
CA TYR A 26 -2.33 -27.19 -10.45
C TYR A 26 -2.44 -26.86 -8.95
N GLN A 27 -1.83 -27.65 -8.06
CA GLN A 27 -1.81 -27.40 -6.62
C GLN A 27 -1.02 -26.14 -6.23
N LEU A 28 0.06 -25.84 -6.95
CA LEU A 28 0.84 -24.61 -6.75
C LEU A 28 0.08 -23.34 -7.18
N GLY A 29 -1.14 -23.46 -7.71
CA GLY A 29 -1.99 -22.30 -8.02
C GLY A 29 -1.49 -21.44 -9.18
N LEU A 30 -0.46 -21.90 -9.92
CA LEU A 30 0.18 -21.15 -11.01
C LEU A 30 -0.76 -20.82 -12.18
N GLY A 31 -1.99 -21.37 -12.19
CA GLY A 31 -3.00 -21.09 -13.22
C GLY A 31 -4.31 -20.47 -12.73
N ASN A 32 -4.63 -20.45 -11.42
CA ASN A 32 -5.96 -20.04 -10.96
C ASN A 32 -5.97 -19.57 -9.49
N GLY A 33 -5.51 -18.34 -9.19
CA GLY A 33 -5.90 -17.67 -7.95
C GLY A 33 -7.43 -17.51 -7.85
N THR A 34 -8.00 -17.27 -6.67
CA THR A 34 -9.44 -16.93 -6.55
C THR A 34 -9.76 -15.71 -7.43
N PRO A 35 -11.01 -15.54 -7.90
CA PRO A 35 -11.39 -14.34 -8.65
C PRO A 35 -10.98 -13.05 -7.91
N GLU A 36 -11.18 -13.01 -6.60
CA GLU A 36 -10.75 -11.92 -5.71
C GLU A 36 -9.23 -11.70 -5.71
N ALA A 37 -8.43 -12.75 -5.58
CA ALA A 37 -6.96 -12.63 -5.64
C ALA A 37 -6.48 -12.09 -6.99
N ARG A 38 -7.15 -12.44 -8.10
CA ARG A 38 -6.86 -11.88 -9.42
C ARG A 38 -7.26 -10.41 -9.50
N SER A 39 -8.41 -10.03 -8.93
CA SER A 39 -8.86 -8.64 -8.86
C SER A 39 -7.91 -7.79 -8.02
N LEU A 40 -7.45 -8.28 -6.86
CA LEU A 40 -6.44 -7.62 -6.03
C LEU A 40 -5.12 -7.40 -6.78
N ALA A 41 -4.65 -8.44 -7.49
CA ALA A 41 -3.45 -8.34 -8.31
C ALA A 41 -3.63 -7.35 -9.48
N ALA A 42 -4.81 -7.32 -10.11
CA ALA A 42 -5.12 -6.36 -11.17
C ALA A 42 -5.16 -4.92 -10.63
N ALA A 43 -5.84 -4.69 -9.50
CA ALA A 43 -5.91 -3.39 -8.83
C ALA A 43 -4.53 -2.88 -8.41
N SER A 44 -3.66 -3.77 -7.91
CA SER A 44 -2.28 -3.42 -7.55
C SER A 44 -1.47 -2.95 -8.77
N ARG A 45 -1.65 -3.60 -9.93
CA ARG A 45 -1.02 -3.16 -11.19
C ARG A 45 -1.52 -1.78 -11.62
N TYR A 46 -2.82 -1.51 -11.47
CA TYR A 46 -3.36 -0.18 -11.75
C TYR A 46 -2.70 0.91 -10.86
N ILE A 47 -2.44 0.63 -9.57
CA ILE A 47 -1.68 1.54 -8.69
C ILE A 47 -0.23 1.74 -9.16
N GLU A 48 0.41 0.69 -9.65
CA GLU A 48 1.78 0.75 -10.21
C GLU A 48 1.84 1.61 -11.46
N ASP A 49 0.84 1.46 -12.33
CA ASP A 49 0.71 2.21 -13.58
C ASP A 49 0.17 3.65 -13.39
N GLY A 50 -0.19 4.04 -12.16
CA GLY A 50 -0.73 5.36 -11.82
C GLY A 50 -2.20 5.55 -12.20
N GLN A 51 -2.90 4.46 -12.54
CA GLN A 51 -4.30 4.40 -12.93
C GLN A 51 -5.20 4.28 -11.70
N TYR A 52 -5.23 5.34 -10.89
CA TYR A 52 -5.86 5.31 -9.56
C TYR A 52 -7.38 5.22 -9.59
N ILE A 53 -8.05 5.73 -10.64
CA ILE A 53 -9.51 5.61 -10.79
C ILE A 53 -9.90 4.15 -11.05
N GLU A 54 -9.16 3.48 -11.94
CA GLU A 54 -9.37 2.08 -12.29
C GLU A 54 -9.07 1.17 -11.09
N ALA A 55 -7.98 1.44 -10.36
CA ALA A 55 -7.68 0.73 -9.11
C ALA A 55 -8.82 0.87 -8.08
N LEU A 56 -9.30 2.10 -7.87
CA LEU A 56 -10.38 2.40 -6.94
C LEU A 56 -11.65 1.60 -7.26
N GLN A 57 -12.08 1.58 -8.52
CA GLN A 57 -13.25 0.83 -8.95
C GLN A 57 -13.13 -0.68 -8.69
N VAL A 58 -11.94 -1.25 -8.91
CA VAL A 58 -11.71 -2.68 -8.64
C VAL A 58 -11.74 -2.98 -7.14
N TYR A 59 -11.11 -2.13 -6.31
CA TYR A 59 -11.15 -2.30 -4.86
C TYR A 59 -12.57 -2.18 -4.29
N GLN A 60 -13.36 -1.23 -4.78
CA GLN A 60 -14.77 -1.08 -4.41
C GLN A 60 -15.59 -2.33 -4.77
N GLY A 61 -15.39 -2.89 -5.97
CA GLY A 61 -16.06 -4.13 -6.35
C GLY A 61 -15.66 -5.35 -5.50
N ILE A 62 -14.44 -5.38 -4.94
CA ILE A 62 -14.05 -6.41 -3.96
C ILE A 62 -14.81 -6.19 -2.65
N LEU A 63 -14.86 -4.94 -2.17
CA LEU A 63 -15.47 -4.57 -0.89
C LEU A 63 -16.99 -4.72 -0.90
N GLU A 64 -17.65 -4.63 -2.06
CA GLU A 64 -19.08 -4.97 -2.21
C GLU A 64 -19.38 -6.42 -1.79
N ASN A 65 -18.44 -7.34 -2.03
CA ASN A 65 -18.61 -8.77 -1.74
C ASN A 65 -17.94 -9.18 -0.43
N ASN A 66 -16.84 -8.52 -0.07
CA ASN A 66 -16.05 -8.79 1.12
C ASN A 66 -15.65 -7.47 1.81
N PRO A 67 -16.55 -6.84 2.58
CA PRO A 67 -16.33 -5.51 3.16
C PRO A 67 -15.17 -5.44 4.16
N GLU A 68 -14.79 -6.58 4.75
CA GLU A 68 -13.72 -6.68 5.74
C GLU A 68 -12.36 -7.03 5.11
N ASN A 69 -12.25 -7.07 3.77
CA ASN A 69 -10.97 -7.37 3.13
C ASN A 69 -9.96 -6.23 3.38
N SER A 70 -9.01 -6.46 4.29
CA SER A 70 -8.01 -5.46 4.70
C SER A 70 -7.13 -4.98 3.55
N GLN A 71 -6.81 -5.85 2.59
CA GLN A 71 -6.01 -5.47 1.42
C GLN A 71 -6.79 -4.56 0.47
N ALA A 72 -8.08 -4.82 0.28
CA ALA A 72 -8.95 -3.99 -0.54
C ALA A 72 -9.27 -2.66 0.14
N LEU A 73 -9.53 -2.64 1.45
CA LEU A 73 -9.69 -1.42 2.24
C LEU A 73 -8.45 -0.53 2.14
N TYR A 74 -7.26 -1.13 2.33
CA TYR A 74 -5.99 -0.42 2.16
C TYR A 74 -5.83 0.11 0.73
N GLY A 75 -6.13 -0.71 -0.27
CA GLY A 75 -6.02 -0.37 -1.67
C GLY A 75 -6.95 0.78 -2.10
N GLU A 76 -8.20 0.76 -1.62
CA GLU A 76 -9.17 1.85 -1.82
C GLU A 76 -8.67 3.15 -1.18
N ALA A 77 -8.32 3.11 0.12
CA ALA A 77 -7.84 4.28 0.84
C ALA A 77 -6.59 4.88 0.20
N LEU A 78 -5.67 4.01 -0.29
CA LEU A 78 -4.48 4.44 -1.02
C LEU A 78 -4.81 5.03 -2.39
N SER A 79 -5.76 4.46 -3.14
CA SER A 79 -6.20 5.00 -4.43
C SER A 79 -6.77 6.41 -4.27
N LEU A 80 -7.65 6.59 -3.28
CA LEU A 80 -8.23 7.87 -2.90
C LEU A 80 -7.15 8.88 -2.50
N MET A 81 -6.18 8.47 -1.67
CA MET A 81 -5.04 9.30 -1.27
C MET A 81 -4.29 9.85 -2.49
N GLN A 82 -3.99 9.01 -3.49
CA GLN A 82 -3.25 9.42 -4.68
C GLN A 82 -4.06 10.36 -5.58
N LEU A 83 -5.37 10.12 -5.70
CA LEU A 83 -6.28 11.00 -6.44
C LEU A 83 -6.38 12.38 -5.77
N GLY A 84 -6.53 12.41 -4.45
CA GLY A 84 -6.50 13.65 -3.66
C GLY A 84 -5.17 14.39 -3.76
N ALA A 85 -4.05 13.66 -3.78
CA ALA A 85 -2.72 14.24 -4.01
C ALA A 85 -2.63 14.92 -5.39
N ALA A 86 -3.13 14.27 -6.45
CA ALA A 86 -3.14 14.82 -7.80
C ALA A 86 -4.05 16.06 -7.92
N GLN A 87 -5.20 16.06 -7.23
CA GLN A 87 -6.08 17.22 -7.14
C GLN A 87 -5.45 18.42 -6.44
N ARG A 88 -4.52 18.22 -5.50
CA ARG A 88 -3.86 19.34 -4.82
C ARG A 88 -2.89 20.11 -5.72
N VAL A 89 -2.33 19.44 -6.74
CA VAL A 89 -1.38 20.05 -7.68
C VAL A 89 -2.11 20.71 -8.85
N THR A 90 -3.27 20.16 -9.24
CA THR A 90 -4.10 20.73 -10.29
C THR A 90 -5.05 21.74 -9.66
N SER A 91 -5.20 22.96 -10.19
CA SER A 91 -6.16 23.96 -9.65
C SER A 91 -7.62 23.59 -9.96
N THR A 92 -7.96 22.30 -9.89
CA THR A 92 -9.22 21.72 -10.32
C THR A 92 -10.30 22.10 -9.30
N PRO A 93 -11.41 22.72 -9.73
CA PRO A 93 -12.45 23.25 -8.85
C PRO A 93 -13.22 22.16 -8.04
N PRO A 94 -13.95 22.56 -6.98
CA PRO A 94 -14.55 21.70 -5.92
C PRO A 94 -15.70 20.77 -6.36
N ALA A 95 -15.88 20.52 -7.66
CA ALA A 95 -16.86 19.54 -8.15
C ALA A 95 -16.32 18.10 -8.13
N ALA A 96 -15.05 17.91 -7.80
CA ALA A 96 -14.45 16.60 -7.65
C ALA A 96 -14.69 16.06 -6.22
N PRO A 97 -14.89 14.74 -6.03
CA PRO A 97 -15.04 14.15 -4.70
C PRO A 97 -13.87 14.52 -3.78
N ASP A 98 -14.14 14.67 -2.48
CA ASP A 98 -13.12 14.94 -1.47
C ASP A 98 -12.36 13.65 -1.14
N TYR A 99 -11.49 13.26 -2.08
CA TYR A 99 -10.75 12.01 -1.99
C TYR A 99 -9.84 11.93 -0.76
N LEU A 100 -9.40 13.05 -0.20
CA LEU A 100 -8.58 13.03 1.03
C LEU A 100 -9.42 12.72 2.26
N ALA A 101 -10.62 13.29 2.38
CA ALA A 101 -11.54 12.96 3.46
C ALA A 101 -12.02 11.50 3.38
N GLU A 102 -12.31 11.01 2.17
CA GLU A 102 -12.67 9.60 1.95
C GLU A 102 -11.50 8.66 2.25
N SER A 103 -10.29 9.01 1.81
CA SER A 103 -9.07 8.26 2.13
C SER A 103 -8.82 8.17 3.64
N LEU A 104 -8.97 9.29 4.36
CA LEU A 104 -8.83 9.34 5.82
C LEU A 104 -9.81 8.37 6.50
N SER A 105 -11.08 8.39 6.06
CA SER A 105 -12.12 7.50 6.57
C SER A 105 -11.81 6.02 6.28
N GLY A 106 -11.28 5.71 5.10
CA GLY A 106 -10.86 4.36 4.73
C GLY A 106 -9.71 3.83 5.60
N PHE A 107 -8.70 4.67 5.88
CA PHE A 107 -7.62 4.29 6.81
C PHE A 107 -8.11 4.13 8.24
N ASP A 108 -9.03 4.98 8.71
CA ASP A 108 -9.63 4.86 10.05
C ASP A 108 -10.38 3.54 10.21
N LEU A 109 -11.17 3.16 9.20
CA LEU A 109 -11.88 1.88 9.17
C LEU A 109 -10.91 0.69 9.22
N LEU A 110 -9.92 0.68 8.33
CA LEU A 110 -8.90 -0.38 8.27
C LEU A 110 -8.13 -0.52 9.59
N ILE A 111 -7.65 0.59 10.16
CA ILE A 111 -6.90 0.58 11.42
C ILE A 111 -7.80 0.08 12.55
N GLY A 112 -9.04 0.55 12.63
CA GLY A 112 -9.99 0.09 13.65
C GLY A 112 -10.26 -1.40 13.57
N GLN A 113 -10.42 -1.93 12.36
CA GLN A 113 -10.62 -3.37 12.11
C GLN A 113 -9.39 -4.18 12.55
N GLU A 114 -8.20 -3.82 12.07
CA GLU A 114 -6.97 -4.55 12.38
C GLU A 114 -6.60 -4.48 13.86
N GLN A 115 -6.86 -3.36 14.53
CA GLN A 115 -6.68 -3.27 15.98
C GLN A 115 -7.69 -4.14 16.75
N GLY A 116 -8.94 -4.21 16.28
CA GLY A 116 -9.98 -5.06 16.87
C GLY A 116 -9.62 -6.56 16.79
N ASN A 117 -8.88 -6.96 15.75
CA ASN A 117 -8.37 -8.32 15.57
C ASN A 117 -7.17 -8.65 16.48
N GLY A 118 -6.61 -7.65 17.16
CA GLY A 118 -5.36 -7.75 17.91
C GLY A 118 -4.15 -7.48 17.02
N ILE A 119 -3.08 -6.93 17.62
CA ILE A 119 -1.86 -6.58 16.90
C ILE A 119 -0.85 -7.73 17.02
N ASP A 120 -0.54 -8.37 15.91
CA ASP A 120 0.45 -9.46 15.82
C ASP A 120 1.34 -9.32 14.58
N ASP A 121 2.24 -10.28 14.34
CA ASP A 121 3.18 -10.21 13.22
C ASP A 121 2.48 -10.28 11.85
N SER A 122 1.23 -10.77 11.78
CA SER A 122 0.48 -10.89 10.52
C SER A 122 -0.09 -9.56 10.04
N ASN A 123 -0.43 -8.64 10.95
CA ASN A 123 -1.02 -7.35 10.61
C ASN A 123 -0.21 -6.12 11.06
N ARG A 124 0.85 -6.30 11.84
CA ARG A 124 1.70 -5.18 12.30
C ARG A 124 2.23 -4.32 11.16
N SER A 125 2.71 -4.96 10.09
CA SER A 125 3.18 -4.24 8.90
C SER A 125 2.06 -3.45 8.23
N LEU A 126 0.87 -4.06 8.08
CA LEU A 126 -0.31 -3.38 7.52
C LEU A 126 -0.70 -2.17 8.34
N LEU A 127 -0.77 -2.31 9.67
CA LEU A 127 -1.05 -1.23 10.59
C LEU A 127 0.00 -0.12 10.50
N ALA A 128 1.28 -0.46 10.52
CA ALA A 128 2.36 0.54 10.47
C ALA A 128 2.27 1.42 9.22
N VAL A 129 2.04 0.81 8.06
CA VAL A 129 1.90 1.55 6.79
C VAL A 129 0.60 2.32 6.72
N SER A 130 -0.49 1.77 7.26
CA SER A 130 -1.79 2.46 7.30
C SER A 130 -1.70 3.71 8.18
N TYR A 131 -1.05 3.63 9.35
CA TYR A 131 -0.74 4.81 10.17
C TYR A 131 0.15 5.80 9.41
N ALA A 132 1.20 5.35 8.75
CA ALA A 132 2.07 6.24 7.98
C ALA A 132 1.29 7.01 6.91
N ASN A 133 0.48 6.32 6.09
CA ASN A 133 -0.29 6.94 5.03
C ASN A 133 -1.43 7.81 5.57
N ARG A 134 -2.12 7.40 6.64
CA ARG A 134 -3.11 8.24 7.33
C ARG A 134 -2.48 9.53 7.87
N GLY A 135 -1.27 9.43 8.42
CA GLY A 135 -0.50 10.57 8.87
C GLY A 135 -0.20 11.56 7.75
N ILE A 136 0.14 11.07 6.55
CA ILE A 136 0.34 11.91 5.36
C ILE A 136 -0.96 12.61 4.96
N VAL A 137 -2.09 11.89 4.95
CA VAL A 137 -3.41 12.47 4.65
C VAL A 137 -3.77 13.56 5.66
N ASN A 138 -3.61 13.31 6.96
CA ASN A 138 -3.82 14.29 8.01
C ASN A 138 -2.92 15.53 7.83
N ASP A 139 -1.64 15.32 7.49
CA ASP A 139 -0.69 16.39 7.26
C ASP A 139 -1.10 17.28 6.05
N TRP A 140 -1.60 16.64 4.99
CA TRP A 140 -2.12 17.31 3.81
C TRP A 140 -3.41 18.09 4.06
N LEU A 141 -4.25 17.61 4.97
CA LEU A 141 -5.47 18.29 5.45
C LEU A 141 -5.17 19.38 6.50
N GLY A 142 -3.92 19.47 6.97
CA GLY A 142 -3.48 20.47 7.95
C GLY A 142 -3.64 20.05 9.41
N ASP A 143 -4.11 18.82 9.69
CA ASP A 143 -4.10 18.25 11.04
C ASP A 143 -2.72 17.67 11.38
N HIS A 144 -1.78 18.59 11.59
CA HIS A 144 -0.38 18.27 11.87
C HIS A 144 -0.16 17.56 13.22
N GLN A 145 -1.11 17.68 14.17
CA GLN A 145 -1.01 16.99 15.46
C GLN A 145 -1.35 15.51 15.30
N SER A 146 -2.46 15.21 14.63
CA SER A 146 -2.85 13.83 14.31
C SER A 146 -1.81 13.18 13.39
N ALA A 147 -1.31 13.92 12.39
CA ALA A 147 -0.22 13.45 11.52
C ALA A 147 1.02 13.01 12.31
N LEU A 148 1.48 13.84 13.27
CA LEU A 148 2.63 13.51 14.09
C LEU A 148 2.39 12.29 14.99
N ALA A 149 1.19 12.15 15.54
CA ALA A 149 0.82 10.99 16.35
C ALA A 149 0.82 9.69 15.51
N ASP A 150 0.32 9.77 14.28
CA ASP A 150 0.29 8.68 13.33
C ASP A 150 1.70 8.26 12.90
N TYR A 151 2.56 9.21 12.53
CA TYR A 151 3.96 8.92 12.20
C TYR A 151 4.69 8.24 13.37
N ARG A 152 4.50 8.71 14.60
CA ARG A 152 5.10 8.07 15.78
C ARG A 152 4.58 6.66 16.00
N THR A 153 3.30 6.43 15.75
CA THR A 153 2.70 5.09 15.88
C THR A 153 3.23 4.15 14.81
N ALA A 154 3.30 4.60 13.56
CA ALA A 154 3.88 3.85 12.45
C ALA A 154 5.32 3.41 12.76
N MET A 155 6.18 4.34 13.17
CA MET A 155 7.58 4.06 13.50
C MET A 155 7.76 3.16 14.74
N ARG A 156 6.80 3.17 15.68
CA ARG A 156 6.81 2.29 16.84
C ARG A 156 6.41 0.86 16.47
N LEU A 157 5.49 0.71 15.53
CA LEU A 157 5.05 -0.60 15.03
C LEU A 157 6.14 -1.22 14.15
N GLU A 158 6.62 -0.49 13.15
CA GLU A 158 7.68 -0.94 12.25
C GLU A 158 8.67 0.20 11.99
N PRO A 159 9.87 0.20 12.59
CA PRO A 159 10.87 1.24 12.36
C PRO A 159 11.32 1.36 10.89
N GLU A 160 11.16 0.30 10.10
CA GLU A 160 11.49 0.28 8.68
C GLU A 160 10.53 1.14 7.84
N VAL A 161 9.27 1.32 8.28
CA VAL A 161 8.30 2.20 7.59
C VAL A 161 8.73 3.66 7.59
N ALA A 162 9.58 4.02 8.56
CA ALA A 162 10.17 5.34 8.70
C ALA A 162 11.17 5.65 7.58
N GLN A 163 11.72 4.61 6.95
CA GLN A 163 12.87 4.71 6.07
C GLN A 163 12.39 4.79 4.61
N GLY A 164 12.91 5.79 3.90
CA GLY A 164 12.72 5.90 2.46
C GLY A 164 13.48 4.82 1.69
N PRO A 165 13.31 4.74 0.36
CA PRO A 165 14.03 3.79 -0.47
C PRO A 165 15.55 3.87 -0.25
N GLY A 166 16.16 2.72 0.01
CA GLY A 166 17.60 2.60 0.24
C GLY A 166 18.44 3.11 -0.95
N LEU A 167 19.74 3.25 -0.70
CA LEU A 167 20.71 3.81 -1.67
C LEU A 167 20.62 3.16 -3.06
N LEU A 168 20.50 1.82 -3.12
CA LEU A 168 20.40 1.07 -4.38
C LEU A 168 19.15 1.44 -5.18
N THR A 169 17.99 1.49 -4.52
CA THR A 169 16.71 1.85 -5.16
C THR A 169 16.74 3.28 -5.69
N ARG A 170 17.38 4.21 -4.95
CA ARG A 170 17.59 5.59 -5.38
C ARG A 170 18.53 5.69 -6.58
N PHE A 171 19.63 4.94 -6.55
CA PHE A 171 20.58 4.87 -7.66
C PHE A 171 19.92 4.39 -8.95
N LEU A 172 19.17 3.28 -8.90
CA LEU A 172 18.46 2.72 -10.05
C LEU A 172 17.41 3.68 -10.63
N ARG A 173 16.86 4.59 -9.80
CA ARG A 173 15.87 5.59 -10.22
C ARG A 173 16.48 6.96 -10.55
N ASN A 174 17.81 7.06 -10.63
CA ASN A 174 18.54 8.31 -10.88
C ASN A 174 18.17 9.44 -9.90
N GLN A 175 18.03 9.10 -8.61
CA GLN A 175 17.66 10.03 -7.55
C GLN A 175 18.86 10.37 -6.67
N ALA A 176 19.52 11.48 -6.99
CA ALA A 176 20.72 11.94 -6.29
C ALA A 176 20.46 12.20 -4.79
N GLU A 177 19.32 12.80 -4.45
CA GLU A 177 18.92 13.09 -3.07
C GLU A 177 17.78 12.18 -2.61
N ALA A 178 17.74 11.89 -1.31
CA ALA A 178 16.62 11.14 -0.73
C ALA A 178 15.42 12.09 -0.61
N PRO A 179 14.22 11.71 -1.05
CA PRO A 179 13.03 12.49 -0.74
C PRO A 179 12.81 12.51 0.78
N PRO A 180 12.14 13.55 1.32
CA PRO A 180 11.75 13.58 2.72
C PRO A 180 10.95 12.33 3.11
N THR A 181 11.33 11.72 4.22
CA THR A 181 10.65 10.56 4.81
C THR A 181 9.59 10.99 5.83
N ILE A 182 8.73 10.06 6.26
CA ILE A 182 7.81 10.33 7.37
C ILE A 182 8.56 10.64 8.67
N ALA A 183 9.79 10.13 8.85
CA ALA A 183 10.64 10.46 9.98
C ALA A 183 11.13 11.91 9.92
N ASP A 184 11.63 12.34 8.76
CA ASP A 184 12.05 13.73 8.53
C ASP A 184 10.88 14.69 8.78
N ARG A 185 9.68 14.31 8.32
CA ARG A 185 8.47 15.09 8.54
C ARG A 185 8.04 15.11 10.00
N ALA A 186 8.07 13.99 10.70
CA ALA A 186 7.74 13.91 12.12
C ALA A 186 8.70 14.76 12.98
N ASP A 187 9.99 14.76 12.66
CA ASP A 187 11.00 15.60 13.32
C ASP A 187 10.75 17.08 13.06
N TYR A 188 10.40 17.43 11.82
CA TYR A 188 10.03 18.79 11.46
C TYR A 188 8.79 19.26 12.24
N LEU A 189 7.71 18.48 12.22
CA LEU A 189 6.48 18.80 12.94
C LEU A 189 6.73 18.90 14.44
N THR A 190 7.55 18.02 15.01
CA THR A 190 7.93 18.09 16.44
C THR A 190 8.58 19.43 16.78
N LYS A 191 9.54 19.89 15.96
CA LYS A 191 10.22 21.18 16.15
C LYS A 191 9.25 22.35 16.00
N GLN A 192 8.39 22.34 14.99
CA GLN A 192 7.44 23.42 14.73
C GLN A 192 6.35 23.51 15.79
N LEU A 193 5.83 22.38 16.27
CA LEU A 193 4.78 22.36 17.30
C LEU A 193 5.31 22.78 18.68
N ALA A 194 6.63 22.73 18.91
CA ALA A 194 7.26 23.27 20.10
C ALA A 194 7.36 24.81 20.10
N LEU A 195 7.26 25.47 18.94
CA LEU A 195 7.28 26.92 18.83
C LEU A 195 5.92 27.54 19.25
N PRO A 196 5.88 28.82 19.63
CA PRO A 196 4.64 29.59 19.77
C PRO A 196 3.82 29.55 18.47
N ALA A 197 2.49 29.51 18.57
CA ALA A 197 1.61 29.35 17.41
C ALA A 197 1.85 30.37 16.28
N SER A 198 2.22 31.60 16.62
CA SER A 198 2.53 32.68 15.67
C SER A 198 3.83 32.51 14.89
N GLU A 199 4.74 31.64 15.35
CA GLU A 199 6.07 31.42 14.77
C GLU A 199 6.15 30.11 13.98
N ARG A 200 5.11 29.28 14.04
CA ARG A 200 5.10 27.97 13.39
C ARG A 200 4.97 28.12 11.89
N LEU A 201 5.75 27.33 11.18
CA LEU A 201 5.70 27.18 9.73
C LEU A 201 5.38 25.72 9.43
N LEU A 202 4.11 25.35 9.54
CA LEU A 202 3.68 23.94 9.49
C LEU A 202 3.53 23.40 8.06
N GLN A 203 3.46 24.27 7.05
CA GLN A 203 3.33 23.87 5.65
C GLN A 203 4.45 24.46 4.81
N LYS A 204 5.03 23.61 3.96
CA LYS A 204 5.97 23.97 2.90
C LYS A 204 5.56 23.18 1.65
N PRO A 205 4.63 23.71 0.83
CA PRO A 205 3.99 22.97 -0.25
C PRO A 205 4.96 22.21 -1.18
N GLU A 206 6.12 22.80 -1.46
CA GLU A 206 7.15 22.21 -2.32
C GLU A 206 7.86 21.01 -1.69
N ILE A 207 8.01 20.99 -0.37
CA ILE A 207 8.62 19.87 0.38
C ILE A 207 7.56 18.82 0.68
N ASP A 208 6.37 19.26 1.09
CA ASP A 208 5.28 18.38 1.49
C ASP A 208 4.73 17.56 0.31
N SER A 209 4.80 18.10 -0.92
CA SER A 209 4.47 17.37 -2.15
C SER A 209 5.51 16.31 -2.56
N GLN A 210 6.72 16.34 -1.99
CA GLN A 210 7.77 15.36 -2.26
C GLN A 210 7.76 14.18 -1.27
N GLN A 211 6.97 14.26 -0.20
CA GLN A 211 6.77 13.15 0.72
C GLN A 211 6.14 11.98 -0.03
N ARG A 212 6.71 10.78 0.15
CA ARG A 212 6.19 9.58 -0.49
C ARG A 212 5.20 8.86 0.39
N SER A 213 4.13 8.38 -0.22
CA SER A 213 3.32 7.30 0.32
C SER A 213 4.16 6.03 0.40
N TYR A 214 4.12 5.34 1.54
CA TYR A 214 4.80 4.07 1.70
C TYR A 214 3.99 2.98 0.99
N ARG A 215 4.65 2.14 0.18
CA ARG A 215 4.07 0.96 -0.48
C ARG A 215 4.79 -0.27 0.08
N MET A 216 4.04 -1.29 0.51
CA MET A 216 4.60 -2.59 0.92
C MET A 216 5.06 -3.41 -0.28
#